data_AF-A0A0F8Z7N7-F1
#
_entry.id   AF-A0A0F8Z7N7-F1
#
_cell.length_a   1.000
_cell.length_b   1.000
_cell.length_c   1.000
_cell.angle_alpha   90.00
_cell.angle_beta   90.00
_cell.angle_gamma   90.00
#
_symmetry.space_group_name_H-M   'P 1'
#
loop_
_entity.id
_entity.type
_entity.pdbx_description
1 polymer ?
#
loop_
_entity_poly.entity_id
_entity_poly.type
_entity_poly.pdbx_seq_one_letter_code
_entity_poly.pdbx_strand_id
1 'polypeptide(L)' 'MTDITLNVEIYCSCGEGLCNQTDGTSTRHRSAPCFVVEPCTKCLEREYDRGYSKAEDDSGQR' A
#
# COMPACT_ATOMS: atom_id res chain seq x y z
N MET A 1 -29.56 -20.74 -7.19
CA MET A 1 -28.71 -19.55 -6.99
C MET A 1 -27.35 -20.09 -6.63
N THR A 2 -26.33 -19.83 -7.43
CA THR A 2 -24.99 -20.39 -7.24
C THR A 2 -24.14 -19.34 -6.55
N ASP A 3 -23.71 -19.60 -5.32
CA ASP A 3 -22.78 -18.74 -4.61
C ASP A 3 -21.36 -18.98 -5.13
N ILE A 4 -20.71 -17.89 -5.56
CA ILE A 4 -19.31 -17.90 -5.98
C ILE A 4 -18.53 -17.09 -4.94
N THR A 5 -17.63 -17.75 -4.23
CA THR A 5 -16.71 -17.10 -3.29
C THR A 5 -15.40 -16.79 -4.02
N LEU A 6 -15.01 -15.51 -4.02
CA LEU A 6 -13.74 -15.03 -4.55
C LEU A 6 -12.84 -14.62 -3.40
N ASN A 7 -11.66 -15.23 -3.30
CA ASN A 7 -10.59 -14.80 -2.41
C ASN A 7 -9.58 -14.00 -3.22
N VAL A 8 -9.23 -12.80 -2.75
CA VAL A 8 -8.28 -11.91 -3.42
C VAL A 8 -7.15 -11.61 -2.44
N GLU A 9 -5.91 -11.74 -2.91
CA GLU A 9 -4.71 -11.36 -2.17
C GLU A 9 -4.07 -10.14 -2.82
N ILE A 10 -3.63 -9.17 -2.00
CA ILE A 10 -3.06 -7.91 -2.47
C ILE A 10 -1.66 -7.78 -1.90
N TYR A 11 -0.70 -7.50 -2.78
CA TYR A 11 0.71 -7.39 -2.45
C TYR A 11 1.27 -6.07 -2.94
N CYS A 12 2.23 -5.52 -2.18
CA CYS A 12 3.08 -4.45 -2.64
C CYS A 12 4.11 -4.98 -3.65
N SER A 13 4.64 -4.11 -4.51
CA SER A 13 5.74 -4.44 -5.42
C SER A 13 7.03 -4.86 -4.71
N CYS A 14 7.19 -4.54 -3.41
CA CYS A 14 8.30 -5.00 -2.59
C CYS A 14 8.11 -6.43 -2.03
N GLY A 15 6.97 -7.06 -2.31
CA GLY A 15 6.61 -8.42 -1.85
C GLY A 15 5.84 -8.47 -0.54
N GLU A 16 5.60 -7.34 0.13
CA GLU A 16 4.83 -7.29 1.38
C GLU A 16 3.34 -7.54 1.13
N GLY A 17 2.71 -8.39 1.94
CA GLY A 17 1.26 -8.62 1.89
C GLY A 17 0.48 -7.46 2.54
N LEU A 18 -0.58 -6.99 1.87
CA LEU A 18 -1.34 -5.80 2.27
C LEU A 18 -2.75 -6.12 2.78
N CYS A 19 -3.00 -7.36 3.23
CA CYS A 19 -4.35 -7.80 3.66
C CYS A 19 -4.90 -6.99 4.85
N ASN A 20 -4.03 -6.47 5.74
CA ASN A 20 -4.44 -5.60 6.87
C ASN A 20 -4.39 -4.11 6.53
N GLN A 21 -4.05 -3.77 5.28
CA GLN A 21 -3.90 -2.41 4.76
C GLN A 21 -4.81 -2.21 3.54
N THR A 22 -5.81 -3.08 3.37
CA THR A 22 -6.77 -3.03 2.28
C THR A 22 -8.18 -3.09 2.85
N ASP A 23 -9.02 -2.14 2.45
CA ASP A 23 -10.45 -2.16 2.69
C ASP A 23 -11.23 -2.42 1.40
N GLY A 24 -12.25 -3.27 1.48
CA GLY A 24 -13.26 -3.37 0.44
C GLY A 24 -14.14 -2.11 0.44
N THR A 25 -14.38 -1.51 -0.73
CA THR A 25 -15.27 -0.37 -0.87
C THR A 25 -16.34 -0.63 -1.92
N SER A 26 -17.47 0.05 -1.79
CA SER A 26 -18.51 0.08 -2.82
C SER A 26 -18.67 1.50 -3.32
N THR A 27 -18.59 1.69 -4.63
CA THR A 27 -18.89 2.98 -5.23
C THR A 27 -20.28 2.90 -5.87
N ARG A 28 -21.13 3.90 -5.61
CA ARG A 28 -22.55 3.89 -6.03
C ARG A 28 -22.78 3.65 -7.53
N HIS A 29 -21.76 3.84 -8.36
CA HIS A 29 -21.86 3.80 -9.83
C HIS A 29 -20.93 2.77 -10.49
N ARG A 30 -20.17 1.97 -9.73
CA ARG A 30 -19.41 0.86 -10.32
C ARG A 30 -20.03 -0.47 -9.91
N SER A 31 -20.39 -1.27 -10.90
CA SER A 31 -20.85 -2.65 -10.76
C SER A 31 -19.70 -3.65 -10.52
N ALA A 32 -18.51 -3.16 -10.14
CA ALA A 32 -17.31 -3.96 -9.96
C ALA A 32 -16.79 -3.87 -8.52
N PRO A 33 -16.17 -4.95 -7.99
CA PRO A 33 -15.47 -4.91 -6.70
C PRO A 33 -14.42 -3.79 -6.70
N CYS A 34 -14.40 -3.01 -5.63
CA CYS A 34 -13.44 -1.93 -5.45
C CYS A 34 -12.68 -2.17 -4.14
N PHE A 35 -11.39 -1.88 -4.16
CA PHE A 35 -10.51 -2.00 -3.00
C PHE A 35 -9.77 -0.68 -2.84
N VAL A 36 -9.67 -0.20 -1.60
CA VAL A 36 -8.77 0.88 -1.22
C VAL A 36 -7.57 0.23 -0.55
N VAL A 37 -6.37 0.54 -1.03
CA VAL A 37 -5.11 -0.04 -0.53
C VAL A 37 -4.25 1.09 -0.02
N GLU A 38 -3.95 1.07 1.28
CA GLU A 38 -3.02 2.02 1.90
C GLU A 38 -1.57 1.75 1.46
N PRO A 39 -0.70 2.77 1.46
CA PRO A 39 0.69 2.58 1.07
C PRO A 39 1.40 1.58 2.01
N CYS A 40 2.21 0.70 1.41
CA CYS A 40 2.99 -0.28 2.16
C CYS A 40 3.92 0.40 3.17
N THR A 41 3.76 0.07 4.44
CA THR A 41 4.55 0.63 5.56
C THR A 41 6.04 0.43 5.38
N LYS A 42 6.48 -0.74 4.91
CA LYS A 42 7.90 -1.02 4.63
C LYS A 42 8.50 -0.11 3.57
N CYS A 43 7.73 0.20 2.52
CA CYS A 43 8.16 1.15 1.49
C CYS A 43 8.17 2.58 2.04
N LEU A 44 7.18 2.96 2.85
CA LEU A 44 7.13 4.27 3.50
C LEU A 44 8.34 4.50 4.42
N GLU A 45 8.67 3.52 5.27
CA GLU A 45 9.84 3.56 6.15
C GLU A 45 11.14 3.74 5.36
N ARG A 46 11.32 2.97 4.28
CA ARG A 46 12.50 3.10 3.42
C ARG A 46 12.64 4.48 2.80
N GLU A 47 11.55 5.08 2.32
CA GLU A 47 11.60 6.43 1.75
C GLU A 47 11.78 7.50 2.84
N TYR A 48 11.28 7.28 4.06
CA TYR A 48 11.53 8.14 5.21
C TYR A 48 13.03 8.14 5.57
N ASP A 49 13.63 6.95 5.73
CA ASP A 49 15.06 6.80 6.03
C ASP A 49 15.93 7.43 4.94
N ARG A 50 15.58 7.20 3.66
CA ARG A 50 16.28 7.81 2.53
C ARG A 50 16.22 9.33 2.56
N GLY A 51 15.07 9.89 2.93
CA GLY A 51 14.89 11.33 3.11
C GLY A 51 15.75 11.86 4.25
N TYR A 52 15.79 11.14 5.37
CA TYR A 52 16.59 11.49 6.55
C TYR A 52 18.09 11.48 6.25
N SER A 53 18.62 10.39 5.67
CA SER A 53 20.04 10.28 5.31
C SER A 53 20.49 11.38 4.34
N LYS A 54 19.64 11.70 3.35
CA LYS A 54 19.94 12.79 2.40
C LYS A 54 20.04 14.15 3.09
N ALA A 55 19.24 14.38 4.13
CA ALA A 55 19.30 15.62 4.91
C ALA A 55 20.58 15.70 5.75
N GLU A 56 21.02 14.59 6.35
CA GLU A 56 22.29 14.54 7.09
C GLU A 56 23.50 14.81 6.17
N ASP A 57 23.52 14.20 4.99
CA ASP A 57 24.59 14.40 4.00
C ASP A 57 24.70 15.87 3.54
N ASP A 58 23.56 16.54 3.32
CA ASP A 58 23.50 17.95 2.90
C ASP A 58 23.87 18.90 4.05
N SER A 59 23.58 18.50 5.30
CA SER A 59 23.90 19.28 6.51
C SER A 59 25.37 19.18 6.91
N GLY A 60 26.04 18.07 6.60
CA GLY A 60 27.46 17.83 6.90
C GLY A 60 28.45 18.50 5.94
N GLN A 61 27.96 19.13 4.85
CA GLN A 61 28.78 19.86 3.88
C GLN A 61 28.80 21.38 4.11
N ARG A 62 28.28 21.87 5.24
CA ARG A 62 28.32 23.30 5.63
C ARG A 62 29.39 23.62 6.67
#